data_AF-A0A831TB54-F1
#
_entry.id   AF-A0A831TB54-F1
#
_cell.length_a   1.000
_cell.length_b   1.000
_cell.length_c   1.000
_cell.angle_alpha   90.00
_cell.angle_beta   90.00
_cell.angle_gamma   90.00
#
_symmetry.space_group_name_H-M   'P 1'
#
loop_
_entity.id
_entity.type
_entity.pdbx_description
1 polymer ?
#
loop_
_entity_poly.entity_id
_entity_poly.type
_entity_poly.pdbx_seq_one_letter_code
_entity_poly.pdbx_strand_id
1 'polypeptide(L)'
;MRRFLLLLFIWLCLASQSLHAGLHYSGERLAEFPCQWRGFLNDLRTLRNVAARPTGGTPLSPLREPYEAEAKRLRNLAAMRALTADELADLGALLIRLGEIDAALEVLRAAQRSHPKHYAIASNLGTAWQLYGDLDQAAEALRDAIAIAPEKFRRTEELQLQLVQLRRRQGKDNQKLDDLFGVRYVGPKGQFEPGTLAAEEAGKLPPDAVSQVQRLLLVLPADARLLWQLGELANAHGDVRIASEIFESCVAQFGLNDAGLRERRLLARAAAADSARNERIGQEAAKTEHAGHVGRFNPRSRRPLLVKPLDLAHLPPINRVGTNQIPWALLLETQVDRNYRPTFPRYLKELDGLEVSLSGFMQPITEDLDLGALMLIEYPTGCWYCEMPEVSGIVLVELPDGKTVPFTRSLVKVTGKLSLNASDPENFLYTIKEARVVEAD
;
A
#
# COMPACT_ATOMS: atom_id res chain seq x y z
N MET A 1 51.18 32.93 26.14
CA MET A 1 50.84 32.72 24.71
C MET A 1 50.08 31.41 24.57
N ARG A 2 48.86 31.50 24.00
CA ARG A 2 48.12 30.46 23.25
C ARG A 2 47.69 29.19 24.00
N ARG A 3 46.42 29.12 24.44
CA ARG A 3 45.24 28.62 23.69
C ARG A 3 45.28 27.10 23.46
N PHE A 4 44.71 26.33 24.39
CA PHE A 4 44.09 25.04 24.08
C PHE A 4 42.58 25.26 24.13
N LEU A 5 42.02 25.55 22.96
CA LEU A 5 40.59 25.74 22.75
C LEU A 5 39.93 24.37 22.54
N LEU A 6 38.77 24.21 23.17
CA LEU A 6 37.81 23.15 22.94
C LEU A 6 37.58 22.93 21.43
N LEU A 7 37.67 21.68 21.00
CA LEU A 7 36.96 21.18 19.83
C LEU A 7 36.11 20.00 20.27
N LEU A 8 35.02 20.34 20.97
CA LEU A 8 33.86 19.46 21.10
C LEU A 8 33.23 19.43 19.70
N PHE A 9 33.54 18.41 18.91
CA PHE A 9 32.81 18.13 17.67
C PHE A 9 31.41 17.66 18.06
N ILE A 10 30.51 18.63 18.24
CA ILE A 10 29.07 18.40 18.26
C ILE A 10 28.69 18.02 16.83
N TRP A 11 28.74 16.73 16.54
CA TRP A 11 28.04 16.15 15.40
C TRP A 11 26.54 16.17 15.73
N LEU A 12 25.94 17.35 15.63
CA LEU A 12 24.49 17.47 15.46
C LEU A 12 24.19 16.98 14.04
N CYS A 13 24.16 15.65 13.87
CA CYS A 13 23.48 15.08 12.72
C CYS A 13 22.00 15.43 12.89
N LEU A 14 21.60 16.52 12.24
CA LEU A 14 20.29 16.70 11.66
C LEU A 14 19.96 15.41 10.90
N ALA A 15 19.36 14.45 11.60
CA ALA A 15 18.57 13.41 10.97
C ALA A 15 17.46 14.16 10.25
N SER A 16 17.68 14.43 8.98
CA SER A 16 16.63 14.76 8.03
C SER A 16 15.73 13.55 8.01
N GLN A 17 14.80 13.48 8.96
CA GLN A 17 13.72 12.52 8.93
C GLN A 17 12.98 12.83 7.64
N SER A 18 13.14 11.92 6.68
CA SER A 18 12.37 11.88 5.46
C SER A 18 10.92 11.57 5.86
N LEU A 19 10.23 12.57 6.41
CA LEU A 19 8.78 12.58 6.51
C LEU A 19 8.32 12.60 5.05
N HIS A 20 7.57 11.59 4.64
CA HIS A 20 7.01 11.47 3.31
C HIS A 20 5.49 11.60 3.44
N ALA A 21 4.82 12.16 2.43
CA ALA A 21 3.43 12.56 2.56
C ALA A 21 2.50 11.35 2.71
N GLY A 22 1.74 11.38 3.80
CA GLY A 22 0.72 10.46 4.26
C GLY A 22 0.18 11.04 5.58
N LEU A 23 -0.51 10.23 6.38
CA LEU A 23 -0.77 10.59 7.76
C LEU A 23 0.58 10.79 8.48
N HIS A 24 0.77 11.92 9.18
CA HIS A 24 2.08 12.26 9.72
C HIS A 24 2.36 11.45 10.99
N TYR A 25 2.94 10.26 10.77
CA TYR A 25 3.40 9.35 11.79
C TYR A 25 4.88 9.03 11.55
N SER A 26 5.74 9.33 12.51
CA SER A 26 7.19 9.13 12.41
C SER A 26 7.59 7.66 12.26
N GLY A 27 6.70 6.73 12.63
CA GLY A 27 6.92 5.30 12.53
C GLY A 27 6.67 4.69 11.15
N GLU A 28 5.99 5.41 10.25
CA GLU A 28 5.82 5.01 8.85
C GLU A 28 6.93 5.62 7.98
N ARG A 29 7.52 4.83 7.08
CA ARG A 29 8.38 5.33 6.01
C ARG A 29 7.66 5.13 4.69
N LEU A 30 7.70 6.13 3.81
CA LEU A 30 7.15 5.98 2.48
C LEU A 30 8.24 5.99 1.42
N ALA A 31 8.04 5.21 0.38
CA ALA A 31 8.87 5.24 -0.80
C ALA A 31 8.61 6.49 -1.64
N GLU A 32 9.41 6.67 -2.69
CA GLU A 32 9.20 7.76 -3.64
C GLU A 32 7.93 7.56 -4.48
N PHE A 33 7.25 8.66 -4.78
CA PHE A 33 6.07 8.70 -5.63
C PHE A 33 6.41 9.18 -7.05
N PRO A 34 5.64 8.76 -8.07
CA PRO A 34 4.50 7.87 -7.97
C PRO A 34 4.92 6.40 -7.83
N CYS A 35 4.12 5.62 -7.08
CA CYS A 35 4.36 4.19 -6.85
C CYS A 35 3.66 3.35 -7.93
N GLN A 36 4.14 2.14 -8.17
CA GLN A 36 3.47 1.19 -9.07
C GLN A 36 2.04 0.93 -8.59
N TRP A 37 1.08 0.90 -9.52
CA TRP A 37 -0.35 0.78 -9.24
C TRP A 37 -0.68 -0.37 -8.28
N ARG A 38 -0.14 -1.56 -8.53
CA ARG A 38 -0.49 -2.77 -7.76
C ARG A 38 0.05 -2.76 -6.35
N GLY A 39 1.34 -2.47 -6.19
CA GLY A 39 1.92 -2.36 -4.86
C GLY A 39 1.23 -1.27 -4.06
N PHE A 40 0.84 -0.16 -4.71
CA PHE A 40 0.01 0.87 -4.10
C PHE A 40 -1.37 0.35 -3.65
N LEU A 41 -2.13 -0.34 -4.51
CA LEU A 41 -3.44 -0.91 -4.16
C LEU A 41 -3.36 -1.95 -3.03
N ASN A 42 -2.27 -2.72 -3.00
CA ASN A 42 -1.99 -3.65 -1.90
C ASN A 42 -1.78 -2.92 -0.58
N ASP A 43 -0.97 -1.87 -0.59
CA ASP A 43 -0.72 -1.06 0.60
C ASP A 43 -1.99 -0.38 1.11
N LEU A 44 -2.88 0.07 0.22
CA LEU A 44 -4.20 0.56 0.64
C LEU A 44 -5.03 -0.51 1.32
N ARG A 45 -5.07 -1.73 0.77
CA ARG A 45 -5.79 -2.87 1.39
C ARG A 45 -5.21 -3.18 2.76
N THR A 46 -3.89 -3.19 2.89
CA THR A 46 -3.19 -3.34 4.17
C THR A 46 -3.64 -2.30 5.19
N LEU A 47 -3.62 -1.01 4.85
CA LEU A 47 -4.05 0.05 5.76
C LEU A 47 -5.53 -0.05 6.14
N ARG A 48 -6.40 -0.47 5.22
CA ARG A 48 -7.82 -0.73 5.54
C ARG A 48 -7.97 -1.85 6.55
N ASN A 49 -7.19 -2.92 6.44
CA ASN A 49 -7.20 -4.02 7.38
C ASN A 49 -6.65 -3.61 8.75
N VAL A 50 -5.69 -2.68 8.81
CA VAL A 50 -5.23 -2.07 10.08
C VAL A 50 -6.35 -1.28 10.74
N ALA A 51 -7.18 -0.55 9.99
CA ALA A 51 -8.27 0.25 10.53
C ALA A 51 -9.50 -0.58 10.97
N ALA A 52 -9.68 -1.78 10.42
CA ALA A 52 -10.81 -2.64 10.76
C ALA A 52 -10.75 -3.09 12.24
N ARG A 53 -11.86 -2.91 12.96
CA ARG A 53 -12.01 -3.46 14.32
C ARG A 53 -12.34 -4.96 14.22
N PRO A 54 -11.70 -5.84 15.00
CA PRO A 54 -12.06 -7.25 15.02
C PRO A 54 -13.50 -7.43 15.52
N THR A 55 -14.31 -8.18 14.78
CA THR A 55 -15.67 -8.57 15.18
C THR A 55 -15.73 -10.09 15.27
N GLY A 56 -16.28 -10.64 16.37
CA GLY A 56 -16.65 -12.06 16.41
C GLY A 56 -15.50 -13.07 16.38
N GLY A 57 -14.36 -12.78 17.02
CA GLY A 57 -13.27 -13.75 17.17
C GLY A 57 -12.34 -13.88 15.95
N THR A 58 -12.55 -13.09 14.89
CA THR A 58 -11.58 -12.99 13.79
C THR A 58 -10.24 -12.49 14.34
N PRO A 59 -9.11 -13.17 14.05
CA PRO A 59 -7.81 -12.73 14.52
C PRO A 59 -7.51 -11.32 13.98
N LEU A 60 -6.89 -10.50 14.82
CA LEU A 60 -6.37 -9.19 14.43
C LEU A 60 -5.47 -9.37 13.20
N SER A 61 -5.52 -8.42 12.24
CA SER A 61 -4.48 -8.38 11.22
C SER A 61 -3.13 -8.32 11.92
N PRO A 62 -2.15 -9.19 11.62
CA PRO A 62 -0.82 -9.11 12.22
C PRO A 62 -0.15 -7.74 12.02
N LEU A 63 -0.60 -7.00 11.00
CA LEU A 63 -0.12 -5.65 10.70
C LEU A 63 -0.73 -4.57 11.59
N ARG A 64 -1.81 -4.87 12.33
CA ARG A 64 -2.44 -3.96 13.30
C ARG A 64 -1.72 -3.97 14.65
N GLU A 65 -1.16 -5.11 15.05
CA GLU A 65 -0.49 -5.28 16.35
C GLU A 65 0.61 -4.23 16.62
N PRO A 66 1.50 -3.88 15.66
CA PRO A 66 2.52 -2.87 15.89
C PRO A 66 1.93 -1.47 16.15
N TYR A 67 0.83 -1.11 15.49
CA TYR A 67 0.15 0.18 15.70
C TYR A 67 -0.51 0.24 17.07
N GLU A 68 -1.15 -0.84 17.52
CA GLU A 68 -1.75 -0.93 18.85
C GLU A 68 -0.70 -0.92 19.95
N ALA A 69 0.39 -1.67 19.77
CA ALA A 69 1.51 -1.72 20.70
C ALA A 69 2.13 -0.33 20.89
N GLU A 70 2.36 0.41 19.80
CA GLU A 70 2.92 1.76 19.86
C GLU A 70 1.92 2.76 20.45
N ALA A 71 0.65 2.71 20.09
CA ALA A 71 -0.38 3.57 20.68
C ALA A 71 -0.49 3.33 22.20
N LYS A 72 -0.43 2.06 22.63
CA LYS A 72 -0.39 1.68 24.04
C LYS A 72 0.88 2.20 24.74
N ARG A 73 2.04 2.10 24.09
CA ARG A 73 3.31 2.65 24.62
C ARG A 73 3.19 4.15 24.88
N LEU A 74 2.69 4.92 23.92
CA LEU A 74 2.52 6.38 24.05
C LEU A 74 1.47 6.75 25.10
N ARG A 75 0.36 5.99 25.20
CA ARG A 75 -0.64 6.17 26.28
C ARG A 75 -0.05 5.93 27.67
N ASN A 76 0.74 4.87 27.84
CA ASN A 76 1.42 4.60 29.11
C ASN A 76 2.43 5.70 29.45
N LEU A 77 3.14 6.20 28.44
CA LEU A 77 4.10 7.30 28.60
C LEU A 77 3.41 8.60 29.03
N ALA A 78 2.22 8.89 28.47
CA ALA A 78 1.40 10.03 28.84
C ALA A 78 0.93 9.99 30.31
N ALA A 79 0.76 8.79 30.88
CA ALA A 79 0.41 8.62 32.30
C ALA A 79 1.60 8.90 33.23
N MET A 80 2.83 8.84 32.72
CA MET A 80 4.07 9.05 33.50
C MET A 80 4.64 10.45 33.32
N ARG A 81 4.49 11.06 32.14
CA ARG A 81 4.95 12.42 31.84
C ARG A 81 4.11 13.08 30.74
N ALA A 82 4.24 14.39 30.62
CA ALA A 82 3.76 15.09 29.44
C ALA A 82 4.46 14.55 28.17
N LEU A 83 3.68 14.26 27.14
CA LEU A 83 4.19 13.88 25.82
C LEU A 83 4.76 15.11 25.08
N THR A 84 5.74 14.89 24.22
CA THR A 84 6.23 15.93 23.30
C THR A 84 5.20 16.19 22.19
N ALA A 85 5.37 17.29 21.44
CA ALA A 85 4.49 17.60 20.32
C ALA A 85 4.52 16.51 19.23
N ASP A 86 5.70 15.95 18.93
CA ASP A 86 5.85 14.83 18.00
C ASP A 86 5.15 13.56 18.51
N GLU A 87 5.29 13.24 19.81
CA GLU A 87 4.62 12.07 20.41
C GLU A 87 3.09 12.22 20.42
N LEU A 88 2.57 13.44 20.60
CA LEU A 88 1.15 13.74 20.48
C LEU A 88 0.66 13.61 19.03
N ALA A 89 1.45 14.07 18.06
CA ALA A 89 1.15 13.92 16.64
C ALA A 89 1.11 12.45 16.23
N ASP A 90 2.11 11.67 16.67
CA ASP A 90 2.23 10.24 16.42
C ASP A 90 1.07 9.46 17.07
N LEU A 91 0.73 9.77 18.33
CA LEU A 91 -0.42 9.15 18.99
C LEU A 91 -1.70 9.43 18.22
N GLY A 92 -1.95 10.69 17.81
CA GLY A 92 -3.11 11.04 17.00
C GLY A 92 -3.15 10.30 15.66
N ALA A 93 -2.02 10.17 14.97
CA ALA A 93 -1.91 9.41 13.73
C ALA A 93 -2.20 7.91 13.93
N LEU A 94 -1.61 7.30 14.95
CA LEU A 94 -1.86 5.89 15.26
C LEU A 94 -3.34 5.63 15.52
N LEU A 95 -4.01 6.52 16.25
CA LEU A 95 -5.45 6.41 16.52
C LEU A 95 -6.28 6.51 15.24
N ILE A 96 -5.89 7.40 14.31
CA ILE A 96 -6.52 7.49 12.98
C ILE A 96 -6.32 6.17 12.20
N ARG A 97 -5.09 5.63 12.17
CA ARG A 97 -4.80 4.33 11.51
C ARG A 97 -5.61 3.18 12.09
N LEU A 98 -5.82 3.19 13.40
CA LEU A 98 -6.57 2.17 14.13
C LEU A 98 -8.10 2.34 14.02
N GLY A 99 -8.59 3.39 13.35
CA GLY A 99 -10.02 3.68 13.25
C GLY A 99 -10.65 4.20 14.56
N GLU A 100 -9.83 4.72 15.48
CA GLU A 100 -10.23 5.31 16.76
C GLU A 100 -10.35 6.84 16.62
N ILE A 101 -11.23 7.30 15.71
CA ILE A 101 -11.31 8.71 15.29
C ILE A 101 -11.68 9.65 16.45
N ASP A 102 -12.63 9.27 17.30
CA ASP A 102 -13.02 10.09 18.46
C ASP A 102 -11.84 10.33 19.42
N ALA A 103 -11.10 9.26 19.75
CA ALA A 103 -9.91 9.36 20.59
C ALA A 103 -8.80 10.18 19.93
N ALA A 104 -8.64 10.07 18.61
CA ALA A 104 -7.69 10.90 17.86
C ALA A 104 -8.04 12.39 17.99
N LEU A 105 -9.32 12.75 17.87
CA LEU A 105 -9.79 14.13 18.03
C LEU A 105 -9.53 14.67 19.44
N GLU A 106 -9.77 13.88 20.49
CA GLU A 106 -9.48 14.30 21.86
C GLU A 106 -8.00 14.66 22.06
N VAL A 107 -7.11 13.77 21.62
CA VAL A 107 -5.66 13.97 21.71
C VAL A 107 -5.22 15.16 20.86
N LEU A 108 -5.60 15.21 19.59
CA LEU A 108 -5.13 16.21 18.63
C LEU A 108 -5.68 17.61 18.93
N ARG A 109 -6.92 17.75 19.40
CA ARG A 109 -7.47 19.06 19.81
C ARG A 109 -6.76 19.60 21.03
N ALA A 110 -6.41 18.76 22.00
CA ALA A 110 -5.61 19.17 23.15
C ALA A 110 -4.19 19.57 22.71
N ALA A 111 -3.57 18.77 21.86
CA ALA A 111 -2.22 19.00 21.34
C ALA A 111 -2.13 20.29 20.50
N GLN A 112 -3.14 20.61 19.69
CA GLN A 112 -3.17 21.84 18.90
C GLN A 112 -3.23 23.10 19.78
N ARG A 113 -3.91 23.03 20.94
CA ARG A 113 -3.94 24.15 21.91
C ARG A 113 -2.59 24.40 22.56
N SER A 114 -1.84 23.35 22.90
CA SER A 114 -0.51 23.48 23.51
C SER A 114 0.61 23.74 22.50
N HIS A 115 0.44 23.29 21.25
CA HIS A 115 1.46 23.38 20.19
C HIS A 115 0.88 23.93 18.87
N PRO A 116 0.40 25.18 18.84
CA PRO A 116 -0.35 25.72 17.69
C PRO A 116 0.45 25.83 16.39
N LYS A 117 1.78 25.79 16.45
CA LYS A 117 2.69 25.87 15.29
C LYS A 117 3.27 24.52 14.87
N HIS A 118 2.70 23.41 15.35
CA HIS A 118 3.19 22.08 15.02
C HIS A 118 2.46 21.49 13.82
N TYR A 119 3.17 21.41 12.69
CA TYR A 119 2.60 21.01 11.41
C TYR A 119 1.89 19.64 11.44
N ALA A 120 2.54 18.61 11.96
CA ALA A 120 1.96 17.26 11.99
C ALA A 120 0.68 17.18 12.85
N ILE A 121 0.56 17.99 13.91
CA ILE A 121 -0.65 18.03 14.74
C ILE A 121 -1.79 18.65 13.94
N ALA A 122 -1.56 19.80 13.29
CA ALA A 122 -2.57 20.49 12.50
C ALA A 122 -3.06 19.63 11.32
N SER A 123 -2.15 18.99 10.58
CA SER A 123 -2.49 18.13 9.45
C SER A 123 -3.25 16.86 9.88
N ASN A 124 -2.77 16.17 10.93
CA ASN A 124 -3.48 15.00 11.47
C ASN A 124 -4.85 15.38 12.04
N LEU A 125 -5.01 16.57 12.64
CA LEU A 125 -6.29 17.07 13.12
C LEU A 125 -7.27 17.35 11.97
N GLY A 126 -6.80 17.94 10.87
CA GLY A 126 -7.60 18.13 9.67
C GLY A 126 -8.10 16.81 9.08
N THR A 127 -7.22 15.80 9.05
CA THR A 127 -7.57 14.44 8.65
C THR A 127 -8.57 13.79 9.60
N ALA A 128 -8.39 13.93 10.92
CA ALA A 128 -9.31 13.38 11.92
C ALA A 128 -10.72 13.98 11.76
N TRP A 129 -10.83 15.30 11.59
CA TRP A 129 -12.12 15.95 11.34
C TRP A 129 -12.75 15.53 10.03
N GLN A 130 -11.95 15.36 8.97
CA GLN A 130 -12.43 14.88 7.69
C GLN A 130 -13.02 13.46 7.81
N LEU A 131 -12.36 12.57 8.52
CA LEU A 131 -12.82 11.20 8.78
C LEU A 131 -14.03 11.15 9.72
N TYR A 132 -14.10 12.09 10.67
CA TYR A 132 -15.28 12.27 11.53
C TYR A 132 -16.51 12.77 10.74
N GLY A 133 -16.27 13.46 9.62
CA GLY A 133 -17.31 14.00 8.73
C GLY A 133 -17.64 15.47 8.95
N ASP A 134 -16.94 16.15 9.87
CA ASP A 134 -17.05 17.61 10.04
C ASP A 134 -16.11 18.31 9.06
N LEU A 135 -16.63 18.56 7.86
CA LEU A 135 -15.86 19.16 6.77
C LEU A 135 -15.52 20.64 7.01
N ASP A 136 -16.26 21.34 7.88
CA ASP A 136 -15.97 22.73 8.21
C ASP A 136 -14.76 22.81 9.14
N GLN A 137 -14.75 22.00 10.21
CA GLN A 137 -13.60 21.87 11.10
C GLN A 137 -12.37 21.29 10.38
N ALA A 138 -12.58 20.34 9.48
CA ALA A 138 -11.49 19.82 8.64
C ALA A 138 -10.86 20.93 7.78
N ALA A 139 -11.69 21.77 7.15
CA ALA A 139 -11.20 22.87 6.33
C ALA A 139 -10.45 23.93 7.14
N GLU A 140 -10.87 24.23 8.37
CA GLU A 140 -10.15 25.13 9.27
C GLU A 140 -8.78 24.56 9.65
N ALA A 141 -8.74 23.32 10.16
CA ALA A 141 -7.48 22.68 10.57
C ALA A 141 -6.50 22.49 9.39
N LEU A 142 -6.99 22.19 8.18
CA LEU A 142 -6.15 22.10 6.99
C LEU A 142 -5.58 23.45 6.55
N ARG A 143 -6.32 24.56 6.72
CA ARG A 143 -5.77 25.91 6.47
C ARG A 143 -4.63 26.22 7.45
N ASP A 144 -4.80 25.86 8.71
CA ASP A 144 -3.74 26.01 9.72
C ASP A 144 -2.52 25.15 9.35
N ALA A 145 -2.74 23.90 8.92
CA ALA A 145 -1.67 23.01 8.47
C ALA A 145 -0.90 23.57 7.27
N ILE A 146 -1.60 24.08 6.24
CA ILE A 146 -1.00 24.69 5.05
C ILE A 146 -0.12 25.90 5.42
N ALA A 147 -0.57 26.74 6.37
CA ALA A 147 0.14 27.93 6.80
C ALA A 147 1.53 27.63 7.42
N ILE A 148 1.70 26.45 8.00
CA ILE A 148 2.95 25.99 8.63
C ILE A 148 3.58 24.79 7.91
N ALA A 149 3.08 24.43 6.73
CA ALA A 149 3.52 23.24 6.00
C ALA A 149 4.96 23.41 5.47
N PRO A 150 5.83 22.40 5.69
CA PRO A 150 7.04 22.25 4.89
C PRO A 150 6.71 22.22 3.39
N GLU A 151 7.55 22.84 2.56
CA GLU A 151 7.32 23.01 1.11
C GLU A 151 6.91 21.70 0.42
N LYS A 152 7.59 20.60 0.76
CA LYS A 152 7.35 19.27 0.17
C LYS A 152 5.95 18.71 0.40
N PHE A 153 5.20 19.23 1.38
CA PHE A 153 3.85 18.75 1.71
C PHE A 153 2.75 19.73 1.37
N ARG A 154 3.08 21.02 1.20
CA ARG A 154 2.08 22.09 0.98
C ARG A 154 1.08 21.71 -0.10
N ARG A 155 1.55 21.19 -1.24
CA ARG A 155 0.68 20.79 -2.36
C ARG A 155 -0.31 19.67 -2.00
N THR A 156 0.12 18.68 -1.22
CA THR A 156 -0.78 17.58 -0.80
C THR A 156 -1.82 18.11 0.19
N GLU A 157 -1.44 18.99 1.11
CA GLU A 157 -2.37 19.64 2.06
C GLU A 157 -3.38 20.54 1.34
N GLU A 158 -2.93 21.32 0.36
CA GLU A 158 -3.80 22.14 -0.50
C GLU A 158 -4.83 21.29 -1.24
N LEU A 159 -4.42 20.14 -1.79
CA LEU A 159 -5.32 19.21 -2.46
C LEU A 159 -6.28 18.52 -1.48
N GLN A 160 -5.85 18.22 -0.26
CA GLN A 160 -6.75 17.69 0.78
C GLN A 160 -7.79 18.75 1.17
N LEU A 161 -7.40 20.02 1.34
CA LEU A 161 -8.33 21.12 1.58
C LEU A 161 -9.30 21.29 0.41
N GLN A 162 -8.82 21.22 -0.83
CA GLN A 162 -9.67 21.28 -2.03
C GLN A 162 -10.70 20.15 -2.04
N LEU A 163 -10.29 18.92 -1.70
CA LEU A 163 -11.16 17.76 -1.58
C LEU A 163 -12.26 18.00 -0.53
N VAL A 164 -11.88 18.45 0.66
CA VAL A 164 -12.81 18.77 1.75
C VAL A 164 -13.82 19.83 1.31
N GLN A 165 -13.37 20.91 0.66
CA GLN A 165 -14.25 21.96 0.18
C GLN A 165 -15.17 21.50 -0.95
N LEU A 166 -14.68 20.65 -1.86
CA LEU A 166 -15.49 20.06 -2.92
C LEU A 166 -16.61 19.22 -2.33
N ARG A 167 -16.31 18.35 -1.37
CA ARG A 167 -17.31 17.54 -0.66
C ARG A 167 -18.29 18.37 0.13
N ARG A 168 -17.82 19.43 0.80
CA ARG A 168 -18.69 20.38 1.49
C ARG A 168 -19.72 21.01 0.56
N ARG A 169 -19.32 21.42 -0.65
CA ARG A 169 -20.24 21.96 -1.67
C ARG A 169 -21.23 20.92 -2.19
N GLN A 170 -20.82 19.66 -2.28
CA GLN A 170 -21.68 18.57 -2.74
C GLN A 170 -22.69 18.09 -1.67
N GLY A 171 -22.46 18.45 -0.40
CA GLY A 171 -23.34 18.10 0.72
C GLY A 171 -23.14 16.64 1.17
N LYS A 172 -24.21 16.02 1.68
CA LYS A 172 -24.17 14.64 2.21
C LYS A 172 -24.22 13.55 1.13
N ASP A 173 -24.18 13.93 -0.15
CA ASP A 173 -24.18 12.98 -1.26
C ASP A 173 -22.80 12.33 -1.41
N ASN A 174 -22.66 11.17 -0.77
CA ASN A 174 -21.43 10.38 -0.80
C ASN A 174 -21.29 9.55 -2.09
N GLN A 175 -22.28 9.56 -2.98
CA GLN A 175 -22.27 8.79 -4.23
C GLN A 175 -21.63 9.56 -5.40
N LYS A 176 -21.58 10.90 -5.30
CA LYS A 176 -20.90 11.74 -6.29
C LYS A 176 -19.39 11.49 -6.33
N LEU A 177 -18.85 11.55 -7.54
CA LEU A 177 -17.42 11.38 -7.81
C LEU A 177 -16.64 12.68 -7.52
N ASP A 178 -15.35 12.54 -7.18
CA ASP A 178 -14.46 13.66 -6.84
C ASP A 178 -13.55 14.01 -8.02
N ASP A 179 -13.86 15.05 -8.78
CA ASP A 179 -12.91 15.61 -9.75
C ASP A 179 -11.98 16.61 -9.06
N LEU A 180 -10.76 16.16 -8.78
CA LEU A 180 -9.73 16.98 -8.14
C LEU A 180 -9.02 17.93 -9.11
N PHE A 181 -9.10 17.71 -10.41
CA PHE A 181 -8.26 18.39 -11.39
C PHE A 181 -9.05 19.23 -12.41
N GLY A 182 -10.38 19.24 -12.33
CA GLY A 182 -11.23 19.95 -13.28
C GLY A 182 -11.20 19.29 -14.67
N VAL A 183 -11.05 17.97 -14.70
CA VAL A 183 -10.82 17.16 -15.89
C VAL A 183 -12.04 16.34 -16.22
N ARG A 184 -12.45 16.39 -17.49
CA ARG A 184 -13.42 15.43 -18.01
C ARG A 184 -12.67 14.20 -18.48
N TYR A 185 -12.81 13.10 -17.74
CA TYR A 185 -12.19 11.82 -18.10
C TYR A 185 -12.93 11.14 -19.26
N VAL A 186 -12.73 11.67 -20.46
CA VAL A 186 -13.33 11.24 -21.72
C VAL A 186 -12.26 11.16 -22.81
N GLY A 187 -12.44 10.25 -23.76
CA GLY A 187 -11.61 10.16 -24.96
C GLY A 187 -11.93 11.25 -25.99
N PRO A 188 -11.26 11.26 -27.15
CA PRO A 188 -11.44 12.26 -28.20
C PRO A 188 -12.88 12.44 -28.71
N LYS A 189 -13.74 11.42 -28.57
CA LYS A 189 -15.16 11.49 -28.94
C LYS A 189 -16.06 12.13 -27.87
N GLY A 190 -15.48 12.61 -26.76
CA GLY A 190 -16.23 13.23 -25.67
C GLY A 190 -17.00 12.24 -24.78
N GLN A 191 -16.76 10.94 -24.94
CA GLN A 191 -17.31 9.85 -24.13
C GLN A 191 -16.17 9.10 -23.44
N PHE A 192 -16.46 8.32 -22.40
CA PHE A 192 -15.44 7.47 -21.78
C PHE A 192 -14.94 6.43 -22.79
N GLU A 193 -13.63 6.38 -22.98
CA GLU A 193 -12.97 5.43 -23.87
C GLU A 193 -11.82 4.76 -23.11
N PRO A 194 -11.83 3.42 -22.95
CA PRO A 194 -10.78 2.70 -22.24
C PRO A 194 -9.38 3.00 -22.78
N GLY A 195 -8.46 3.34 -21.88
CA GLY A 195 -7.04 3.53 -22.16
C GLY A 195 -6.68 4.86 -22.80
N THR A 196 -7.64 5.79 -22.86
CA THR A 196 -7.45 7.08 -23.52
C THR A 196 -7.97 8.25 -22.68
N LEU A 197 -7.41 9.42 -22.94
CA LEU A 197 -7.90 10.71 -22.47
C LEU A 197 -7.74 11.71 -23.61
N ALA A 198 -8.76 12.52 -23.86
CA ALA A 198 -8.70 13.58 -24.87
C ALA A 198 -7.51 14.51 -24.61
N ALA A 199 -6.80 14.92 -25.67
CA ALA A 199 -5.56 15.69 -25.54
C ALA A 199 -5.75 17.01 -24.76
N GLU A 200 -6.90 17.68 -24.96
CA GLU A 200 -7.26 18.89 -24.21
C GLU A 200 -7.42 18.63 -22.72
N GLU A 201 -8.05 17.51 -22.36
CA GLU A 201 -8.28 17.11 -20.97
C GLU A 201 -6.98 16.61 -20.32
N ALA A 202 -6.13 15.90 -21.07
CA ALA A 202 -4.81 15.50 -20.62
C ALA A 202 -3.91 16.71 -20.32
N GLY A 203 -4.04 17.80 -21.07
CA GLY A 203 -3.29 19.05 -20.83
C GLY A 203 -3.65 19.77 -19.53
N LYS A 204 -4.82 19.47 -18.94
CA LYS A 204 -5.26 20.03 -17.65
C LYS A 204 -4.70 19.26 -16.45
N LEU A 205 -4.32 17.99 -16.64
CA LEU A 205 -3.79 17.17 -15.56
C LEU A 205 -2.40 17.67 -15.14
N PRO A 206 -2.17 17.93 -13.85
CA PRO A 206 -0.82 18.24 -13.39
C PRO A 206 0.09 17.02 -13.55
N PRO A 207 1.40 17.21 -13.81
CA PRO A 207 2.34 16.11 -14.06
C PRO A 207 2.51 15.17 -12.85
N ASP A 208 2.19 15.63 -11.65
CA ASP A 208 2.24 14.86 -10.42
C ASP A 208 0.86 14.36 -9.94
N ALA A 209 -0.19 14.44 -10.78
CA ALA A 209 -1.55 14.05 -10.43
C ALA A 209 -1.62 12.69 -9.74
N VAL A 210 -0.95 11.68 -10.32
CA VAL A 210 -0.88 10.33 -9.76
C VAL A 210 -0.23 10.34 -8.38
N SER A 211 0.90 11.01 -8.23
CA SER A 211 1.61 11.09 -6.95
C SER A 211 0.74 11.72 -5.87
N GLN A 212 -0.01 12.77 -6.21
CA GLN A 212 -0.86 13.46 -5.25
C GLN A 212 -2.07 12.62 -4.84
N VAL A 213 -2.76 11.99 -5.79
CA VAL A 213 -3.89 11.10 -5.47
C VAL A 213 -3.43 9.91 -4.64
N GLN A 214 -2.26 9.33 -4.97
CA GLN A 214 -1.67 8.26 -4.17
C GLN A 214 -1.37 8.70 -2.73
N ARG A 215 -0.80 9.90 -2.54
CA ARG A 215 -0.55 10.45 -1.19
C ARG A 215 -1.85 10.64 -0.40
N LEU A 216 -2.89 11.22 -1.02
CA LEU A 216 -4.20 11.39 -0.38
C LEU A 216 -4.85 10.05 -0.02
N LEU A 217 -4.73 9.04 -0.88
CA LEU A 217 -5.25 7.70 -0.60
C LEU A 217 -4.48 6.99 0.52
N LEU A 218 -3.21 7.30 0.77
CA LEU A 218 -2.52 6.80 1.97
C LEU A 218 -2.99 7.47 3.26
N VAL A 219 -3.52 8.69 3.18
CA VAL A 219 -4.21 9.34 4.30
C VAL A 219 -5.60 8.72 4.48
N LEU A 220 -6.31 8.48 3.38
CA LEU A 220 -7.70 8.03 3.33
C LEU A 220 -7.85 6.69 2.56
N PRO A 221 -7.35 5.57 3.08
CA PRO A 221 -7.22 4.31 2.34
C PRO A 221 -8.55 3.61 2.03
N ALA A 222 -9.63 4.03 2.68
CA ALA A 222 -11.00 3.54 2.46
C ALA A 222 -11.87 4.51 1.64
N ASP A 223 -11.27 5.51 0.99
CA ASP A 223 -12.00 6.52 0.25
C ASP A 223 -12.26 6.12 -1.21
N ALA A 224 -13.47 5.62 -1.47
CA ALA A 224 -13.86 5.10 -2.78
C ALA A 224 -13.87 6.14 -3.89
N ARG A 225 -14.12 7.41 -3.57
CA ARG A 225 -14.21 8.51 -4.56
C ARG A 225 -12.83 8.96 -4.99
N LEU A 226 -11.89 9.05 -4.06
CA LEU A 226 -10.47 9.21 -4.39
C LEU A 226 -9.92 7.98 -5.13
N LEU A 227 -10.37 6.79 -4.76
CA LEU A 227 -9.95 5.56 -5.45
C LEU A 227 -10.46 5.55 -6.89
N TRP A 228 -11.69 6.01 -7.14
CA TRP A 228 -12.19 6.23 -8.50
C TRP A 228 -11.30 7.21 -9.28
N GLN A 229 -10.93 8.33 -8.67
CA GLN A 229 -10.05 9.33 -9.29
C GLN A 229 -8.68 8.71 -9.67
N LEU A 230 -8.16 7.76 -8.89
CA LEU A 230 -6.96 6.98 -9.26
C LEU A 230 -7.22 6.06 -10.47
N GLY A 231 -8.39 5.43 -10.54
CA GLY A 231 -8.80 4.58 -11.67
C GLY A 231 -8.88 5.34 -12.98
N GLU A 232 -9.39 6.56 -12.96
CA GLU A 232 -9.41 7.45 -14.13
C GLU A 232 -8.00 7.85 -14.58
N LEU A 233 -7.09 8.11 -13.62
CA LEU A 233 -5.69 8.37 -13.94
C LEU A 233 -5.00 7.15 -14.54
N ALA A 234 -5.25 5.95 -14.00
CA ALA A 234 -4.75 4.71 -14.59
C ALA A 234 -5.26 4.52 -16.03
N ASN A 235 -6.55 4.80 -16.28
CA ASN A 235 -7.13 4.76 -17.62
C ASN A 235 -6.45 5.77 -18.56
N ALA A 236 -6.24 7.00 -18.11
CA ALA A 236 -5.58 8.06 -18.88
C ALA A 236 -4.12 7.71 -19.23
N HIS A 237 -3.44 6.93 -18.38
CA HIS A 237 -2.12 6.39 -18.64
C HIS A 237 -2.11 5.15 -19.55
N GLY A 238 -3.27 4.63 -19.96
CA GLY A 238 -3.40 3.44 -20.80
C GLY A 238 -3.49 2.13 -20.02
N ASP A 239 -3.44 2.16 -18.68
CA ASP A 239 -3.51 0.98 -17.82
C ASP A 239 -4.96 0.52 -17.59
N VAL A 240 -5.66 0.16 -18.66
CA VAL A 240 -7.09 -0.22 -18.68
C VAL A 240 -7.44 -1.29 -17.66
N ARG A 241 -6.55 -2.26 -17.48
CA ARG A 241 -6.73 -3.38 -16.57
C ARG A 241 -6.75 -2.94 -15.11
N ILE A 242 -5.81 -2.07 -14.73
CA ILE A 242 -5.77 -1.46 -13.40
C ILE A 242 -6.99 -0.58 -13.18
N ALA A 243 -7.36 0.24 -14.17
CA ALA A 243 -8.56 1.06 -14.11
C ALA A 243 -9.82 0.20 -13.88
N SER A 244 -9.96 -0.91 -14.62
CA SER A 244 -11.05 -1.86 -14.46
C SER A 244 -11.10 -2.47 -13.05
N GLU A 245 -9.97 -2.89 -12.50
CA GLU A 245 -9.89 -3.44 -11.14
C GLU A 245 -10.30 -2.40 -10.08
N ILE A 246 -9.80 -1.18 -10.23
CA ILE A 246 -10.15 -0.05 -9.37
C ILE A 246 -11.66 0.25 -9.45
N PHE A 247 -12.23 0.37 -10.64
CA PHE A 247 -13.66 0.63 -10.82
C PHE A 247 -14.53 -0.49 -10.25
N GLU A 248 -14.11 -1.76 -10.39
CA GLU A 248 -14.79 -2.88 -9.74
C GLU A 248 -14.72 -2.77 -8.21
N SER A 249 -13.56 -2.45 -7.64
CA SER A 249 -13.44 -2.22 -6.19
C SER A 249 -14.35 -1.09 -5.71
N CYS A 250 -14.37 0.06 -6.40
CA CYS A 250 -15.26 1.18 -6.07
C CYS A 250 -16.74 0.75 -6.01
N VAL A 251 -17.22 -0.03 -6.98
CA VAL A 251 -18.63 -0.47 -7.04
C VAL A 251 -18.91 -1.63 -6.09
N ALA A 252 -18.14 -2.72 -6.17
CA ALA A 252 -18.44 -3.96 -5.47
C ALA A 252 -17.97 -3.97 -4.01
N GLN A 253 -16.80 -3.41 -3.72
CA GLN A 253 -16.24 -3.40 -2.36
C GLN A 253 -16.73 -2.19 -1.55
N PHE A 254 -16.79 -1.01 -2.17
CA PHE A 254 -17.16 0.22 -1.47
C PHE A 254 -18.61 0.67 -1.70
N GLY A 255 -19.37 -0.02 -2.55
CA GLY A 255 -20.79 0.28 -2.78
C GLY A 255 -21.04 1.62 -3.47
N LEU A 256 -20.07 2.16 -4.21
CA LEU A 256 -20.21 3.42 -4.92
C LEU A 256 -21.15 3.25 -6.12
N ASN A 257 -22.34 3.82 -6.03
CA ASN A 257 -23.47 3.62 -6.94
C ASN A 257 -23.69 4.82 -7.88
N ASP A 258 -22.62 5.24 -8.55
CA ASP A 258 -22.72 6.21 -9.63
C ASP A 258 -23.02 5.49 -10.97
N ALA A 259 -23.95 6.03 -11.75
CA ALA A 259 -24.35 5.41 -13.04
C ALA A 259 -23.21 5.46 -14.06
N GLY A 260 -22.49 6.59 -14.11
CA GLY A 260 -21.35 6.76 -15.01
C GLY A 260 -20.18 5.86 -14.63
N LEU A 261 -19.92 5.65 -13.34
CA LEU A 261 -18.91 4.69 -12.88
C LEU A 261 -19.26 3.25 -13.28
N ARG A 262 -20.52 2.83 -13.14
CA ARG A 262 -20.95 1.48 -13.51
C ARG A 262 -20.79 1.23 -15.02
N GLU A 263 -21.09 2.23 -15.85
CA GLU A 263 -20.85 2.17 -17.29
C GLU A 263 -19.35 2.06 -17.63
N ARG A 264 -18.52 2.94 -17.04
CA ARG A 264 -17.05 2.91 -17.18
C ARG A 264 -16.47 1.55 -16.80
N ARG A 265 -16.91 0.98 -15.69
CA ARG A 265 -16.50 -0.34 -15.22
C ARG A 265 -16.79 -1.42 -16.26
N LEU A 266 -17.97 -1.41 -16.88
CA LEU A 266 -18.33 -2.40 -17.91
C LEU A 266 -17.46 -2.26 -19.16
N LEU A 267 -17.24 -1.03 -19.64
CA LEU A 267 -16.41 -0.75 -20.80
C LEU A 267 -14.94 -1.11 -20.56
N ALA A 268 -14.39 -0.72 -19.41
CA ALA A 268 -13.01 -1.04 -19.02
C ALA A 268 -12.82 -2.55 -18.84
N ARG A 269 -13.80 -3.25 -18.26
CA ARG A 269 -13.77 -4.72 -18.11
C ARG A 269 -13.78 -5.44 -19.44
N ALA A 270 -14.62 -5.00 -20.38
CA ALA A 270 -14.66 -5.57 -21.73
C ALA A 270 -13.30 -5.39 -22.44
N ALA A 271 -12.76 -4.17 -22.42
CA ALA A 271 -11.46 -3.86 -23.02
C ALA A 271 -10.28 -4.62 -22.35
N ALA A 272 -10.33 -4.83 -21.04
CA ALA A 272 -9.34 -5.64 -20.33
C ALA A 272 -9.43 -7.13 -20.72
N ALA A 273 -10.64 -7.66 -20.92
CA ALA A 273 -10.85 -9.04 -21.34
C ALA A 273 -10.40 -9.30 -22.79
N ASP A 274 -10.64 -8.35 -23.69
CA ASP A 274 -10.21 -8.44 -25.09
C ASP A 274 -8.68 -8.43 -25.21
N SER A 275 -8.01 -7.55 -24.44
CA SER A 275 -6.54 -7.54 -24.33
C SER A 275 -6.01 -8.91 -23.87
N ALA A 276 -6.60 -9.48 -22.81
CA ALA A 276 -6.18 -10.78 -22.28
C ALA A 276 -6.44 -11.97 -23.24
N ARG A 277 -7.46 -11.87 -24.11
CA ARG A 277 -7.75 -12.89 -25.14
C ARG A 277 -6.76 -12.81 -26.29
N ASN A 278 -6.43 -11.60 -26.75
CA ASN A 278 -5.45 -11.39 -27.81
C ASN A 278 -4.04 -11.83 -27.39
N GLU A 279 -3.68 -11.65 -26.11
CA GLU A 279 -2.44 -12.19 -25.52
C GLU A 279 -2.35 -13.73 -25.59
N ARG A 280 -3.47 -14.45 -25.42
CA ARG A 280 -3.49 -15.93 -25.52
C ARG A 280 -3.43 -16.43 -26.96
N ILE A 281 -4.05 -15.72 -27.90
CA ILE A 281 -4.06 -16.10 -29.32
C ILE A 281 -2.71 -15.75 -29.99
N GLY A 282 -2.01 -14.71 -29.52
CA GLY A 282 -0.73 -14.25 -30.04
C GLY A 282 0.50 -15.10 -29.64
N GLN A 283 0.36 -16.15 -28.82
CA GLN A 283 1.50 -16.97 -28.39
C GLN A 283 2.10 -17.87 -29.50
N GLU A 284 1.38 -18.11 -30.60
CA GLU A 284 1.97 -18.76 -31.78
C GLU A 284 2.63 -17.78 -32.77
N ALA A 285 2.37 -16.47 -32.65
CA ALA A 285 2.82 -15.50 -33.66
C ALA A 285 3.04 -14.08 -33.12
N ALA A 286 3.97 -13.86 -32.17
CA ALA A 286 4.77 -12.62 -32.11
C ALA A 286 5.74 -12.62 -30.91
N LYS A 287 7.04 -12.78 -31.18
CA LYS A 287 8.11 -12.38 -30.25
C LYS A 287 8.36 -10.86 -30.23
N THR A 288 7.46 -10.03 -30.76
CA THR A 288 7.77 -8.63 -31.13
C THR A 288 6.72 -7.56 -30.79
N GLU A 289 5.58 -7.88 -30.16
CA GLU A 289 4.52 -6.87 -29.90
C GLU A 289 4.11 -6.69 -28.43
N HIS A 290 4.96 -7.02 -27.46
CA HIS A 290 4.68 -6.72 -26.04
C HIS A 290 4.89 -5.25 -25.64
N ALA A 291 5.44 -4.42 -26.52
CA ALA A 291 5.68 -2.99 -26.28
C ALA A 291 4.42 -2.12 -26.37
N GLY A 292 3.32 -2.63 -26.94
CA GLY A 292 2.07 -1.87 -27.16
C GLY A 292 1.11 -1.78 -25.97
N HIS A 293 1.35 -2.55 -24.91
CA HIS A 293 0.39 -2.72 -23.79
C HIS A 293 0.90 -2.25 -22.43
N VAL A 294 2.13 -1.72 -22.34
CA VAL A 294 2.64 -1.10 -21.12
C VAL A 294 2.11 0.32 -21.06
N GLY A 295 1.33 0.65 -20.02
CA GLY A 295 0.86 2.01 -19.80
C GLY A 295 2.02 3.02 -19.82
N ARG A 296 1.74 4.27 -20.18
CA ARG A 296 2.73 5.35 -20.24
C ARG A 296 3.21 5.80 -18.86
N PHE A 297 2.82 5.09 -17.82
CA PHE A 297 3.10 5.40 -16.43
C PHE A 297 4.49 4.91 -16.02
N ASN A 298 5.29 5.81 -15.45
CA ASN A 298 6.65 5.51 -15.00
C ASN A 298 6.75 5.59 -13.46
N PRO A 299 6.63 4.47 -12.73
CA PRO A 299 6.72 4.47 -11.28
C PRO A 299 8.17 4.68 -10.78
N ARG A 300 8.32 5.37 -9.66
CA ARG A 300 9.61 5.54 -8.95
C ARG A 300 9.85 4.51 -7.86
N SER A 301 8.79 3.85 -7.41
CA SER A 301 8.85 2.76 -6.44
C SER A 301 7.77 1.72 -6.74
N ARG A 302 7.95 0.51 -6.22
CA ARG A 302 6.98 -0.57 -6.41
C ARG A 302 5.87 -0.55 -5.36
N ARG A 303 6.17 -0.14 -4.13
CA ARG A 303 5.22 -0.02 -3.03
C ARG A 303 5.41 1.31 -2.27
N PRO A 304 4.33 2.05 -1.93
CA PRO A 304 4.42 3.26 -1.13
C PRO A 304 4.77 3.00 0.34
N LEU A 305 4.22 1.98 0.99
CA LEU A 305 4.43 1.71 2.41
C LEU A 305 5.65 0.85 2.58
N LEU A 306 6.73 1.50 2.99
CA LEU A 306 7.86 0.85 3.60
C LEU A 306 7.50 0.77 5.08
N VAL A 307 6.69 -0.24 5.44
CA VAL A 307 6.56 -0.64 6.84
C VAL A 307 7.99 -0.67 7.39
N LYS A 308 8.24 -0.01 8.53
CA LYS A 308 9.53 -0.11 9.22
C LYS A 308 10.04 -1.54 9.03
N PRO A 309 11.32 -1.74 8.63
CA PRO A 309 11.83 -3.09 8.43
C PRO A 309 11.37 -3.87 9.64
N LEU A 310 10.59 -4.93 9.38
CA LEU A 310 10.02 -5.82 10.37
C LEU A 310 10.98 -5.81 11.55
N ASP A 311 10.58 -5.26 12.70
CA ASP A 311 11.56 -5.05 13.76
C ASP A 311 12.08 -6.43 14.15
N LEU A 312 13.24 -6.79 13.61
CA LEU A 312 13.77 -8.14 13.70
C LEU A 312 14.03 -8.49 15.16
N ALA A 313 14.10 -7.48 16.05
CA ALA A 313 14.20 -7.64 17.49
C ALA A 313 12.90 -8.18 18.13
N HIS A 314 11.74 -8.00 17.49
CA HIS A 314 10.44 -8.43 17.97
C HIS A 314 9.90 -9.67 17.25
N LEU A 315 10.69 -10.28 16.35
CA LEU A 315 10.33 -11.58 15.81
C LEU A 315 10.39 -12.65 16.90
N PRO A 316 9.49 -13.65 16.84
CA PRO A 316 9.52 -14.74 17.81
C PRO A 316 10.88 -15.45 17.75
N PRO A 317 11.37 -15.97 18.90
CA PRO A 317 12.61 -16.73 18.91
C PRO A 317 12.49 -17.93 17.97
N ILE A 318 13.56 -18.22 17.23
CA ILE A 318 13.59 -19.32 16.26
C ILE A 318 13.48 -20.65 16.99
N ASN A 319 12.45 -21.42 16.63
CA ASN A 319 12.28 -22.79 17.05
C ASN A 319 13.06 -23.73 16.11
N ARG A 320 14.14 -24.34 16.61
CA ARG A 320 15.00 -25.24 15.82
C ARG A 320 14.37 -26.61 15.53
N VAL A 321 13.32 -26.99 16.29
CA VAL A 321 12.71 -28.34 16.23
C VAL A 321 11.27 -28.30 15.72
N GLY A 322 10.54 -27.23 16.03
CA GLY A 322 9.17 -27.03 15.60
C GLY A 322 9.02 -26.06 14.43
N THR A 323 7.77 -25.73 14.12
CA THR A 323 7.42 -24.87 12.99
C THR A 323 7.56 -23.39 13.35
N ASN A 324 8.22 -22.62 12.48
CA ASN A 324 8.38 -21.16 12.61
C ASN A 324 7.39 -20.44 11.70
N GLN A 325 6.42 -19.71 12.25
CA GLN A 325 5.54 -18.88 11.44
C GLN A 325 6.29 -17.64 10.95
N ILE A 326 6.29 -17.40 9.64
CA ILE A 326 6.98 -16.25 9.04
C ILE A 326 6.00 -15.32 8.32
N PRO A 327 6.14 -14.00 8.45
CA PRO A 327 5.35 -13.04 7.69
C PRO A 327 5.97 -12.79 6.30
N TRP A 328 5.13 -12.50 5.30
CA TRP A 328 5.60 -12.08 3.96
C TRP A 328 6.56 -10.90 4.01
N ALA A 329 6.34 -9.96 4.94
CA ALA A 329 7.22 -8.82 5.16
C ALA A 329 8.70 -9.23 5.38
N LEU A 330 8.96 -10.36 6.05
CA LEU A 330 10.33 -10.85 6.26
C LEU A 330 11.02 -11.21 4.95
N LEU A 331 10.29 -11.81 4.00
CA LEU A 331 10.83 -12.20 2.69
C LEU A 331 11.15 -10.95 1.86
N LEU A 332 10.23 -9.99 1.86
CA LEU A 332 10.32 -8.76 1.09
C LEU A 332 11.49 -7.83 1.50
N GLU A 333 12.06 -8.02 2.69
CA GLU A 333 13.29 -7.34 3.12
C GLU A 333 14.56 -7.83 2.36
N THR A 334 14.44 -8.89 1.56
CA THR A 334 15.56 -9.37 0.74
C THR A 334 15.86 -8.39 -0.39
N GLN A 335 17.07 -7.86 -0.40
CA GLN A 335 17.54 -6.98 -1.48
C GLN A 335 18.23 -7.78 -2.57
N VAL A 336 17.91 -7.53 -3.82
CA VAL A 336 18.58 -8.15 -4.98
C VAL A 336 19.33 -7.06 -5.72
N ASP A 337 20.64 -7.24 -5.89
CA ASP A 337 21.46 -6.27 -6.63
C ASP A 337 21.25 -6.38 -8.16
N ARG A 338 21.91 -5.49 -8.92
CA ARG A 338 21.83 -5.48 -10.39
C ARG A 338 22.38 -6.74 -11.06
N ASN A 339 23.15 -7.54 -10.34
CA ASN A 339 23.73 -8.80 -10.80
C ASN A 339 22.93 -10.01 -10.28
N TYR A 340 21.69 -9.80 -9.84
CA TYR A 340 20.80 -10.82 -9.27
C TYR A 340 21.34 -11.50 -8.00
N ARG A 341 22.22 -10.82 -7.23
CA ARG A 341 22.72 -11.36 -5.96
C ARG A 341 21.81 -10.94 -4.80
N PRO A 342 21.18 -11.90 -4.10
CA PRO A 342 20.30 -11.57 -2.99
C PRO A 342 21.08 -11.34 -1.70
N THR A 343 20.61 -10.39 -0.90
CA THR A 343 21.04 -10.12 0.46
C THR A 343 19.87 -10.41 1.41
N PHE A 344 19.87 -11.61 1.98
CA PHE A 344 18.82 -12.03 2.92
C PHE A 344 18.98 -11.40 4.31
N PRO A 345 17.88 -11.06 5.00
CA PRO A 345 17.89 -10.69 6.41
C PRO A 345 18.54 -11.77 7.28
N ARG A 346 19.23 -11.38 8.35
CA ARG A 346 19.90 -12.33 9.27
C ARG A 346 18.93 -13.38 9.83
N TYR A 347 17.75 -12.95 10.27
CA TYR A 347 16.73 -13.85 10.81
C TYR A 347 16.31 -14.91 9.78
N LEU A 348 16.15 -14.51 8.51
CA LEU A 348 15.79 -15.43 7.43
C LEU A 348 16.92 -16.43 7.14
N LYS A 349 18.19 -16.01 7.18
CA LYS A 349 19.35 -16.91 7.06
C LYS A 349 19.40 -17.95 8.18
N GLU A 350 18.99 -17.57 9.40
CA GLU A 350 18.98 -18.50 10.53
C GLU A 350 17.84 -19.53 10.46
N LEU A 351 16.79 -19.25 9.66
CA LEU A 351 15.68 -20.15 9.35
C LEU A 351 15.96 -21.09 8.17
N ASP A 352 17.04 -20.88 7.41
CA ASP A 352 17.38 -21.72 6.28
C ASP A 352 17.57 -23.19 6.73
N GLY A 353 16.88 -24.11 6.06
CA GLY A 353 16.80 -25.53 6.41
C GLY A 353 15.82 -25.90 7.53
N LEU A 354 15.19 -24.93 8.21
CA LEU A 354 14.22 -25.19 9.29
C LEU A 354 12.79 -25.27 8.77
N GLU A 355 11.91 -25.87 9.57
CA GLU A 355 10.49 -25.91 9.27
C GLU A 355 9.85 -24.54 9.51
N VAL A 356 9.21 -24.01 8.46
CA VAL A 356 8.50 -22.74 8.47
C VAL A 356 7.03 -22.94 8.08
N SER A 357 6.18 -21.99 8.46
CA SER A 357 4.82 -21.89 7.97
C SER A 357 4.51 -20.49 7.46
N LEU A 358 3.89 -20.43 6.29
CA LEU A 358 3.56 -19.22 5.55
C LEU A 358 2.20 -19.39 4.90
N SER A 359 1.31 -18.41 5.06
CA SER A 359 0.01 -18.40 4.39
C SER A 359 0.04 -17.53 3.14
N GLY A 360 -0.53 -18.00 2.04
CA GLY A 360 -0.56 -17.27 0.77
C GLY A 360 -1.56 -17.87 -0.22
N PHE A 361 -1.49 -17.44 -1.47
CA PHE A 361 -2.35 -17.91 -2.55
C PHE A 361 -1.54 -18.72 -3.55
N MET A 362 -2.15 -19.80 -4.03
CA MET A 362 -1.53 -20.67 -5.03
C MET A 362 -1.52 -19.99 -6.40
N GLN A 363 -0.39 -20.08 -7.09
CA GLN A 363 -0.25 -19.81 -8.50
C GLN A 363 0.31 -21.08 -9.18
N PRO A 364 -0.45 -21.70 -10.10
CA PRO A 364 0.03 -22.84 -10.88
C PRO A 364 1.28 -22.49 -11.69
N ILE A 365 2.23 -23.42 -11.75
CA ILE A 365 3.41 -23.34 -12.63
C ILE A 365 3.09 -23.94 -14.00
N THR A 366 2.30 -25.02 -14.01
CA THR A 366 1.80 -25.71 -15.19
C THR A 366 0.28 -25.55 -15.31
N GLU A 367 -0.29 -25.98 -16.43
CA GLU A 367 -1.74 -25.98 -16.66
C GLU A 367 -2.48 -27.10 -15.88
N ASP A 368 -1.74 -27.93 -15.14
CA ASP A 368 -2.30 -29.04 -14.39
C ASP A 368 -3.12 -28.56 -13.18
N LEU A 369 -4.24 -29.23 -12.93
CA LEU A 369 -5.11 -28.93 -11.77
C LEU A 369 -4.59 -29.55 -10.47
N ASP A 370 -3.77 -30.60 -10.59
CA ASP A 370 -3.10 -31.30 -9.49
C ASP A 370 -1.63 -30.89 -9.44
N LEU A 371 -1.27 -30.10 -8.44
CA LEU A 371 0.03 -29.43 -8.39
C LEU A 371 1.02 -30.21 -7.51
N GLY A 372 2.08 -30.76 -8.13
CA GLY A 372 3.25 -31.30 -7.40
C GLY A 372 4.25 -30.21 -7.00
N ALA A 373 4.23 -29.08 -7.70
CA ALA A 373 4.91 -27.85 -7.33
C ALA A 373 4.03 -26.65 -7.69
N LEU A 374 4.11 -25.59 -6.90
CA LEU A 374 3.34 -24.36 -7.10
C LEU A 374 4.13 -23.14 -6.66
N MET A 375 3.79 -21.98 -7.21
CA MET A 375 4.24 -20.71 -6.66
C MET A 375 3.24 -20.26 -5.60
N LEU A 376 3.76 -19.85 -4.45
CA LEU A 376 3.00 -19.19 -3.41
C LEU A 376 3.29 -17.70 -3.46
N ILE A 377 2.24 -16.91 -3.40
CA ILE A 377 2.29 -15.45 -3.44
C ILE A 377 1.44 -14.85 -2.32
N GLU A 378 1.78 -13.65 -1.85
CA GLU A 378 1.08 -12.98 -0.76
C GLU A 378 -0.41 -12.70 -1.09
N TYR A 379 -0.73 -12.50 -2.36
CA TYR A 379 -2.05 -12.15 -2.83
C TYR A 379 -2.31 -12.75 -4.21
N PRO A 380 -3.57 -13.09 -4.55
CA PRO A 380 -3.89 -13.64 -5.86
C PRO A 380 -3.62 -12.58 -6.93
N THR A 381 -3.07 -13.01 -8.06
CA THR A 381 -2.85 -12.15 -9.24
C THR A 381 -3.87 -12.45 -10.31
N GLY A 382 -4.31 -11.43 -11.04
CA GLY A 382 -5.23 -11.58 -12.17
C GLY A 382 -4.50 -12.05 -13.44
N CYS A 383 -3.55 -11.25 -13.94
CA CYS A 383 -2.69 -11.59 -15.08
C CYS A 383 -1.22 -11.71 -14.66
N TRP A 384 -0.67 -12.92 -14.63
CA TRP A 384 0.71 -13.15 -14.16
C TRP A 384 1.76 -12.23 -14.79
N TYR A 385 1.75 -12.01 -16.11
CA TYR A 385 2.76 -11.20 -16.81
C TYR A 385 2.73 -9.71 -16.45
N CYS A 386 1.55 -9.16 -16.18
CA CYS A 386 1.39 -7.75 -15.85
C CYS A 386 1.40 -7.50 -14.32
N GLU A 387 1.36 -8.57 -13.52
CA GLU A 387 1.23 -8.53 -12.08
C GLU A 387 2.32 -9.29 -11.33
N MET A 388 3.32 -9.78 -12.06
CA MET A 388 4.33 -10.65 -11.50
C MET A 388 4.93 -9.97 -10.26
N PRO A 389 4.79 -10.59 -9.07
CA PRO A 389 5.41 -10.05 -7.88
C PRO A 389 6.92 -9.94 -8.11
N GLU A 390 7.58 -9.14 -7.27
CA GLU A 390 9.04 -9.15 -7.24
C GLU A 390 9.52 -10.57 -6.97
N VAL A 391 10.73 -10.90 -7.41
CA VAL A 391 11.34 -12.22 -7.11
C VAL A 391 11.38 -12.50 -5.60
N SER A 392 11.42 -11.47 -4.75
CA SER A 392 11.34 -11.56 -3.29
C SER A 392 9.91 -11.79 -2.75
N GLY A 393 8.88 -11.64 -3.58
CA GLY A 393 7.47 -11.85 -3.27
C GLY A 393 6.91 -13.17 -3.82
N ILE A 394 7.77 -14.06 -4.32
CA ILE A 394 7.39 -15.38 -4.84
C ILE A 394 8.15 -16.45 -4.07
N VAL A 395 7.43 -17.45 -3.56
CA VAL A 395 7.99 -18.61 -2.89
C VAL A 395 7.65 -19.85 -3.71
N LEU A 396 8.64 -20.61 -4.13
CA LEU A 396 8.39 -21.93 -4.72
C LEU A 396 7.97 -22.90 -3.61
N VAL A 397 6.95 -23.71 -3.86
CA VAL A 397 6.47 -24.74 -2.95
C VAL A 397 6.57 -26.08 -3.66
N GLU A 398 7.36 -26.99 -3.09
CA GLU A 398 7.59 -28.33 -3.60
C GLU A 398 6.95 -29.33 -2.64
N LEU A 399 5.97 -30.09 -3.14
CA LEU A 399 5.36 -31.18 -2.37
C LEU A 399 6.31 -32.39 -2.36
N PRO A 400 6.16 -33.32 -1.39
CA PRO A 400 6.88 -34.58 -1.41
C PRO A 400 6.61 -35.38 -2.69
N ASP A 401 7.58 -36.17 -3.14
CA ASP A 401 7.46 -36.99 -4.36
C ASP A 401 6.15 -37.80 -4.39
N GLY A 402 5.42 -37.69 -5.50
CA GLY A 402 4.15 -38.38 -5.71
C GLY A 402 2.95 -37.80 -4.96
N LYS A 403 3.09 -36.63 -4.30
CA LYS A 403 1.97 -35.89 -3.71
C LYS A 403 1.56 -34.71 -4.61
N THR A 404 0.25 -34.47 -4.66
CA THR A 404 -0.34 -33.33 -5.33
C THR A 404 -1.35 -32.65 -4.42
N VAL A 405 -1.64 -31.38 -4.71
CA VAL A 405 -2.73 -30.62 -4.09
C VAL A 405 -3.62 -30.02 -5.18
N PRO A 406 -4.96 -30.06 -5.03
CA PRO A 406 -5.84 -29.41 -5.98
C PRO A 406 -5.66 -27.90 -5.92
N PHE A 407 -5.70 -27.24 -7.07
CA PHE A 407 -5.70 -25.79 -7.15
C PHE A 407 -6.91 -25.18 -6.43
N THR A 408 -6.64 -24.18 -5.58
CA THR A 408 -7.68 -23.34 -4.97
C THR A 408 -7.32 -21.86 -5.10
N ARG A 409 -8.36 -21.03 -5.19
CA ARG A 409 -8.25 -19.56 -5.12
C ARG A 409 -8.34 -19.02 -3.70
N SER A 410 -8.67 -19.89 -2.74
CA SER A 410 -8.71 -19.57 -1.32
C SER A 410 -7.31 -19.34 -0.76
N LEU A 411 -7.25 -18.71 0.41
CA LEU A 411 -6.02 -18.62 1.17
C LEU A 411 -5.60 -20.03 1.65
N VAL A 412 -4.32 -20.35 1.48
CA VAL A 412 -3.76 -21.63 1.93
C VAL A 412 -2.62 -21.39 2.89
N LYS A 413 -2.48 -22.30 3.85
CA LYS A 413 -1.33 -22.36 4.77
C LYS A 413 -0.38 -23.43 4.29
N VAL A 414 0.86 -23.04 4.03
CA VAL A 414 1.95 -23.92 3.62
C VAL A 414 2.90 -24.13 4.80
N THR A 415 3.31 -25.37 5.03
CA THR A 415 4.30 -25.73 6.05
C THR A 415 5.34 -26.67 5.45
N GLY A 416 6.63 -26.39 5.62
CA GLY A 416 7.71 -27.23 5.11
C GLY A 416 9.08 -26.66 5.42
N LYS A 417 10.14 -27.23 4.85
CA LYS A 417 11.52 -26.78 5.08
C LYS A 417 11.87 -25.62 4.17
N LEU A 418 12.24 -24.48 4.75
CA LEU A 418 12.72 -23.33 4.00
C LEU A 418 14.09 -23.62 3.38
N SER A 419 14.30 -23.21 2.14
CA SER A 419 15.59 -23.22 1.45
C SER A 419 15.80 -21.87 0.77
N LEU A 420 16.92 -21.23 1.08
CA LEU A 420 17.34 -19.96 0.46
C LEU A 420 18.30 -20.21 -0.69
N ASN A 421 18.08 -19.51 -1.81
CA ASN A 421 18.96 -19.57 -2.96
C ASN A 421 19.76 -18.28 -3.12
N ALA A 422 21.06 -18.34 -2.85
CA ALA A 422 21.96 -17.19 -2.96
C ALA A 422 22.79 -17.16 -4.26
N SER A 423 22.84 -18.26 -5.00
CA SER A 423 23.89 -18.53 -5.99
C SER A 423 23.39 -18.71 -7.41
N ASP A 424 22.15 -19.16 -7.59
CA ASP A 424 21.62 -19.49 -8.90
C ASP A 424 20.54 -18.47 -9.32
N PRO A 425 20.84 -17.57 -10.27
CA PRO A 425 19.89 -16.54 -10.71
C PRO A 425 18.72 -17.12 -11.50
N GLU A 426 18.78 -18.37 -11.97
CA GLU A 426 17.70 -19.03 -12.70
C GLU A 426 16.66 -19.68 -11.77
N ASN A 427 16.96 -19.76 -10.47
CA ASN A 427 16.11 -20.39 -9.46
C ASN A 427 15.44 -19.36 -8.53
N PHE A 428 14.33 -19.75 -7.91
CA PHE A 428 13.60 -18.90 -6.96
C PHE A 428 14.44 -18.58 -5.72
N LEU A 429 14.27 -17.37 -5.17
CA LEU A 429 14.99 -16.95 -3.96
C LEU A 429 14.64 -17.79 -2.73
N TYR A 430 13.40 -18.27 -2.66
CA TYR A 430 12.89 -19.08 -1.57
C TYR A 430 12.17 -20.31 -2.12
N THR A 431 12.46 -21.46 -1.53
CA THR A 431 11.72 -22.70 -1.76
C THR A 431 11.27 -23.26 -0.42
N ILE A 432 10.01 -23.69 -0.30
CA ILE A 432 9.52 -24.52 0.80
C ILE A 432 9.44 -25.95 0.29
N LYS A 433 10.34 -26.80 0.76
CA LYS A 433 10.47 -28.20 0.37
C LYS A 433 9.67 -29.12 1.29
N GLU A 434 9.33 -30.30 0.79
CA GLU A 434 8.56 -31.31 1.52
C GLU A 434 7.25 -30.72 2.08
N ALA A 435 6.63 -29.84 1.29
CA ALA A 435 5.58 -28.97 1.76
C ALA A 435 4.26 -29.71 2.01
N ARG A 436 3.59 -29.30 3.09
CA ARG A 436 2.21 -29.65 3.41
C ARG A 436 1.36 -28.41 3.20
N VAL A 437 0.31 -28.53 2.39
CA VAL A 437 -0.59 -27.43 2.07
C VAL A 437 -1.98 -27.75 2.60
N VAL A 438 -2.55 -26.84 3.38
CA VAL A 438 -3.91 -26.93 3.92
C VAL A 438 -4.66 -25.65 3.62
N GLU A 439 -5.96 -25.74 3.36
CA GLU A 439 -6.81 -24.55 3.27
C GLU A 439 -6.82 -23.85 4.64
N ALA A 440 -6.70 -22.53 4.65
CA ALA A 440 -6.70 -21.76 5.89
C ALA A 440 -8.16 -21.49 6.31
N ASP A 441 -8.48 -21.76 7.58
CA ASP A 441 -9.81 -21.50 8.19
C ASP A 441 -10.19 -20.01 8.19
#